data_AF-A0A919ZST9-F1
#
_entry.id   AF-A0A919ZST9-F1
#
_cell.length_a   1.000
_cell.length_b   1.000
_cell.length_c   1.000
_cell.angle_alpha   90.00
_cell.angle_beta   90.00
_cell.angle_gamma   90.00
#
_symmetry.space_group_name_H-M   'P 1'
#
loop_
_entity.id
_entity.type
_entity.pdbx_description
1 polymer ?
#
loop_
_entity_poly.entity_id
_entity_poly.type
_entity_poly.pdbx_seq_one_letter_code
_entity_poly.pdbx_strand_id
1 'polypeptide(L)'
;MRYGYAYLTEDRSDGLLYKFIPNQRNSLLEGDLYALKIKHQDSRNWKKNNISVGEEFSVEWVRLEDPDPMTIRFEKQVMKKGLQYLQEEKV
;
A
#
# COMPACT_ATOMS: atom_id res chain seq x y z
N MET A 1 -6.63 -21.76 -9.28
CA MET A 1 -6.28 -20.89 -8.13
C MET A 1 -7.51 -20.74 -7.23
N ARG A 2 -7.41 -21.05 -5.93
CA ARG A 2 -8.54 -21.00 -4.98
C ARG A 2 -8.94 -19.56 -4.60
N TYR A 3 -7.97 -18.64 -4.65
CA TYR A 3 -8.12 -17.20 -4.42
C TYR A 3 -7.55 -16.44 -5.62
N GLY A 4 -8.27 -15.42 -6.10
CA GLY A 4 -7.92 -14.66 -7.30
C GLY A 4 -7.24 -13.32 -7.02
N TYR A 5 -6.68 -13.13 -5.83
CA TYR A 5 -6.08 -11.86 -5.45
C TYR A 5 -4.62 -11.81 -5.87
N ALA A 6 -4.15 -10.63 -6.27
CA ALA A 6 -2.75 -10.34 -6.47
C ALA A 6 -2.25 -9.44 -5.35
N TYR A 7 -1.10 -9.76 -4.77
CA TYR A 7 -0.41 -8.91 -3.81
C TYR A 7 0.81 -8.32 -4.50
N LEU A 8 1.02 -7.02 -4.33
CA LEU A 8 2.06 -6.27 -5.04
C LEU A 8 2.91 -5.48 -4.08
N THR A 9 4.18 -5.33 -4.46
CA THR A 9 5.18 -4.49 -3.80
C THR A 9 5.77 -3.56 -4.85
N GLU A 10 6.18 -2.38 -4.44
CA GLU A 10 6.98 -1.48 -5.27
C GLU A 10 8.44 -1.54 -4.82
N ASP A 11 9.35 -1.59 -5.77
CA ASP A 11 10.80 -1.46 -5.51
C ASP A 11 11.17 0.02 -5.41
N ARG A 12 10.65 0.67 -4.36
CA ARG A 12 10.89 2.09 -4.11
C ARG A 12 11.08 2.32 -2.62
N SER A 13 11.98 3.25 -2.31
CA SER A 13 12.20 3.70 -0.94
C SER A 13 10.95 4.28 -0.34
N ASP A 14 9.97 4.76 -1.20
CA ASP A 14 8.64 5.39 -1.07
C ASP A 14 7.37 4.58 -1.38
N GLY A 15 7.52 3.30 -1.70
CA GLY A 15 6.43 2.42 -2.11
C GLY A 15 5.47 1.91 -1.02
N LEU A 16 4.31 1.42 -1.46
CA LEU A 16 3.30 0.78 -0.60
C LEU A 16 3.18 -0.73 -0.90
N LEU A 17 2.53 -1.45 0.03
CA LEU A 17 2.07 -2.82 -0.23
C LEU A 17 0.63 -2.79 -0.70
N TYR A 18 0.35 -3.48 -1.80
CA TYR A 18 -0.97 -3.50 -2.41
C TYR A 18 -1.61 -4.87 -2.42
N LYS A 19 -2.94 -4.85 -2.52
CA LYS A 19 -3.79 -5.99 -2.84
C LYS A 19 -4.74 -5.59 -3.95
N PHE A 20 -4.69 -6.33 -5.05
CA PHE A 20 -5.62 -6.23 -6.16
C PHE A 20 -6.64 -7.36 -6.09
N ILE A 21 -7.92 -7.01 -6.20
CA ILE A 21 -9.04 -7.94 -6.22
C ILE A 21 -9.71 -7.81 -7.59
N PRO A 22 -9.67 -8.85 -8.44
CA PRO A 22 -10.28 -8.75 -9.76
C PRO A 22 -11.80 -8.84 -9.67
N ASN A 23 -12.47 -8.08 -10.53
CA ASN A 23 -13.94 -8.14 -10.66
C ASN A 23 -14.39 -9.49 -11.24
N GLN A 24 -13.56 -10.10 -12.09
CA GLN A 24 -13.78 -11.40 -12.68
C GLN A 24 -12.63 -12.36 -12.35
N ARG A 25 -12.98 -13.56 -11.89
CA ARG A 25 -12.00 -14.60 -11.55
C ARG A 25 -11.08 -14.88 -12.74
N ASN A 26 -9.77 -14.91 -12.47
CA ASN A 26 -8.70 -15.13 -13.46
C ASN A 26 -8.53 -14.03 -14.53
N SER A 27 -9.09 -12.83 -14.33
CA SER A 27 -8.84 -11.66 -15.17
C SER A 27 -8.12 -10.58 -14.38
N LEU A 28 -7.15 -9.91 -14.99
CA LEU A 28 -6.45 -8.74 -14.41
C LEU A 28 -6.84 -7.43 -15.11
N LEU A 29 -7.84 -7.47 -16.00
CA LEU A 29 -8.26 -6.31 -16.79
C LEU A 29 -8.98 -5.27 -15.92
N GLU A 30 -9.79 -5.73 -14.97
CA GLU A 30 -10.59 -4.87 -14.11
C GLU A 30 -10.65 -5.42 -12.68
N GLY A 31 -10.59 -4.52 -11.72
CA GLY A 31 -10.65 -4.85 -10.31
C GLY A 31 -10.42 -3.64 -9.40
N ASP A 32 -10.39 -3.93 -8.11
CA ASP A 32 -10.16 -2.94 -7.07
C ASP A 32 -8.75 -3.05 -6.50
N LEU A 33 -8.06 -1.90 -6.39
CA LEU A 33 -6.77 -1.80 -5.74
C LEU A 33 -6.90 -1.27 -4.31
N TYR A 34 -6.18 -1.91 -3.40
CA TYR A 34 -6.09 -1.53 -1.99
C TYR A 34 -4.64 -1.38 -1.58
N ALA A 35 -4.34 -0.44 -0.69
CA ALA A 35 -3.06 -0.36 0.00
C ALA A 35 -3.18 -0.85 1.45
N LEU A 36 -2.11 -1.46 1.96
CA LEU A 36 -2.01 -1.88 3.35
C LEU A 36 -1.66 -0.67 4.24
N LYS A 37 -2.37 -0.53 5.35
CA LYS A 37 -2.08 0.45 6.39
C LYS A 37 -1.93 -0.24 7.74
N ILE A 38 -0.90 0.12 8.50
CA ILE A 38 -0.79 -0.21 9.92
C ILE A 38 -1.52 0.89 10.71
N LYS A 39 -2.47 0.52 11.57
CA LYS A 39 -3.44 1.48 12.14
C LYS A 39 -2.85 2.56 13.05
N HIS A 40 -1.68 2.33 13.64
CA HIS A 40 -1.14 3.19 14.71
C HIS A 40 0.30 3.64 14.51
N GLN A 41 0.97 3.18 13.45
CA GLN A 41 2.34 3.57 13.16
C GLN A 41 2.70 3.34 11.71
N ASP A 42 3.82 3.94 11.32
CA ASP A 42 4.44 3.72 10.03
C ASP A 42 5.26 2.41 10.05
N SER A 43 5.23 1.65 8.95
CA SER A 43 6.04 0.42 8.80
C SER A 43 7.52 0.69 8.57
N ARG A 44 7.93 1.94 8.36
CA ARG A 44 9.31 2.34 8.02
C ARG A 44 10.23 2.34 9.22
N ASN A 45 11.10 1.33 9.31
CA ASN A 45 12.11 1.20 10.37
C ASN A 45 13.57 1.41 9.92
N TRP A 46 13.83 1.68 8.64
CA TRP A 46 15.15 1.99 8.05
C TRP A 46 15.97 3.09 8.75
N LYS A 47 15.34 4.19 9.20
CA LYS A 47 16.02 5.27 9.97
C LYS A 47 16.03 5.02 11.49
N LYS A 48 15.02 4.32 12.01
CA LYS A 48 14.86 4.02 13.44
C LYS A 48 14.24 2.65 13.59
N ASN A 49 14.89 1.76 14.33
CA ASN A 49 14.42 0.39 14.50
C ASN A 49 13.26 0.30 15.51
N ASN A 50 12.10 0.82 15.10
CA ASN A 50 10.90 0.95 15.93
C ASN A 50 9.94 -0.24 15.81
N ILE A 51 10.33 -1.28 15.06
CA ILE A 51 9.54 -2.49 14.84
C ILE A 51 10.39 -3.67 15.30
N SER A 52 9.88 -4.44 16.25
CA SER A 52 10.56 -5.64 16.73
C SER A 52 10.26 -6.84 15.83
N VAL A 53 11.24 -7.72 15.67
CA VAL A 53 11.02 -8.98 14.94
C VAL A 53 9.98 -9.82 15.68
N GLY A 54 8.95 -10.27 14.95
CA GLY A 54 7.83 -11.03 15.51
C GLY A 54 6.72 -10.17 16.13
N GLU A 55 6.83 -8.85 16.07
CA GLU A 55 5.77 -7.94 16.50
C GLU A 55 4.57 -8.01 15.53
N GLU A 56 3.37 -8.15 16.10
CA GLU A 56 2.12 -8.21 15.34
C GLU A 56 1.45 -6.83 15.29
N PHE A 57 0.91 -6.48 14.12
CA PHE A 57 0.24 -5.20 13.90
C PHE A 57 -1.21 -5.36 13.48
N SER A 58 -2.06 -4.48 14.00
CA SER A 58 -3.40 -4.30 13.43
C SER A 58 -3.28 -3.55 12.11
N VAL A 59 -3.76 -4.19 11.04
CA VAL A 59 -3.72 -3.66 9.68
C VAL A 59 -5.10 -3.44 9.09
N GLU A 60 -5.19 -2.55 8.12
CA GLU A 60 -6.39 -2.33 7.31
C GLU A 60 -6.04 -2.23 5.82
N TRP A 61 -6.96 -2.72 4.98
CA TRP A 61 -6.87 -2.57 3.53
C TRP A 61 -7.69 -1.36 3.09
N VAL A 62 -7.01 -0.32 2.64
CA VAL A 62 -7.60 0.94 2.24
C VAL A 62 -7.78 0.95 0.73
N ARG A 63 -9.03 1.04 0.24
CA ARG A 63 -9.32 1.11 -1.21
C ARG A 63 -8.77 2.39 -1.81
N LEU A 64 -8.10 2.29 -2.95
CA LEU A 64 -7.63 3.41 -3.75
C LEU A 64 -8.63 3.67 -4.88
N GLU A 65 -8.95 4.94 -5.14
CA GLU A 65 -9.80 5.33 -6.27
C GLU A 65 -8.90 5.99 -7.31
N ASP A 66 -9.05 5.60 -8.58
CA ASP A 66 -8.21 6.09 -9.69
C ASP A 66 -6.70 5.83 -9.45
N PRO A 67 -6.27 4.55 -9.44
CA PRO A 67 -4.97 4.13 -8.97
C PRO A 67 -3.86 4.31 -10.03
N ASP A 68 -3.64 5.53 -10.48
CA ASP A 68 -2.44 5.86 -11.26
C ASP A 68 -1.34 6.38 -10.32
N PRO A 69 -0.32 5.55 -9.99
CA PRO A 69 0.72 5.90 -9.03
C PRO A 69 1.63 7.06 -9.47
N MET A 70 1.58 7.47 -10.75
CA MET A 70 2.37 8.59 -11.25
C MET A 70 1.66 9.94 -11.12
N THR A 71 0.40 9.95 -10.68
CA THR A 71 -0.43 11.16 -10.68
C THR A 71 -0.52 11.80 -9.29
N ILE A 72 -0.41 13.13 -9.21
CA ILE A 72 -0.56 13.93 -7.96
C ILE A 72 -1.89 13.65 -7.24
N ARG A 73 -2.93 13.25 -7.96
CA ARG A 73 -4.23 12.83 -7.40
C ARG A 73 -4.09 11.60 -6.51
N PHE A 74 -3.30 10.62 -6.93
CA PHE A 74 -2.99 9.43 -6.16
C PHE A 74 -2.20 9.79 -4.90
N GLU A 75 -1.22 10.69 -5.04
CA GLU A 75 -0.48 11.26 -3.90
C GLU A 75 -1.41 11.89 -2.86
N LYS A 76 -2.30 12.78 -3.29
CA LYS A 76 -3.27 13.42 -2.39
C LYS A 76 -4.21 12.42 -1.74
N GLN A 77 -4.63 11.37 -2.46
CA GLN A 77 -5.56 10.38 -1.95
C GLN A 77 -4.93 9.54 -0.83
N VAL A 78 -3.72 9.05 -1.04
CA VAL A 78 -2.98 8.25 -0.04
C VAL A 78 -2.74 9.08 1.21
N MET A 79 -2.28 10.33 1.08
CA MET A 79 -2.13 11.24 2.23
C MET A 79 -3.46 11.45 2.98
N LYS A 80 -4.56 11.72 2.26
CA LYS A 80 -5.88 11.94 2.87
C LYS A 80 -6.40 10.71 3.61
N LYS A 81 -6.09 9.50 3.12
CA LYS A 81 -6.53 8.24 3.73
C LYS A 81 -5.60 7.78 4.86
N GLY A 82 -4.59 8.59 5.21
CA GLY A 82 -3.60 8.27 6.24
C GLY A 82 -2.71 7.09 5.86
N LEU A 83 -2.59 6.82 4.56
CA LEU A 83 -1.56 5.96 4.01
C LEU A 83 -0.30 6.82 3.88
N GLN A 84 0.84 6.34 4.37
CA GLN A 84 2.08 7.10 4.31
C GLN A 84 2.93 6.66 3.11
N TYR A 85 3.17 7.57 2.16
CA TYR A 85 4.27 7.44 1.20
C TYR A 85 5.61 7.48 1.94
N LEU A 86 6.59 6.70 1.49
CA LEU A 86 7.89 6.70 2.15
C LEU A 86 8.76 7.91 1.65
N GLN A 87 8.50 9.15 2.09
CA GLN A 87 9.30 10.32 1.64
C GLN A 87 10.84 10.10 1.59
N GLU A 88 11.46 10.38 0.44
CA GLU A 88 12.85 10.84 0.39
C GLU A 88 12.89 12.32 0.80
N GLU A 89 13.74 12.64 1.77
CA GLU A 89 14.20 14.02 1.94
C GLU A 89 15.06 14.33 0.71
N LYS A 90 14.56 15.18 -0.18
CA LYS A 90 15.44 15.89 -1.11
C LYS A 90 16.37 16.75 -0.26
N VAL A 91 17.64 16.35 -0.21
CA VAL A 91 18.76 17.23 0.14
C VAL A 91 18.90 18.31 -0.94
#